data_AF-F4CTI0-F1
#
_entry.id   AF-F4CTI0-F1
#
_cell.length_a   1.000
_cell.length_b   1.000
_cell.length_c   1.000
_cell.angle_alpha   90.00
_cell.angle_beta   90.00
_cell.angle_gamma   90.00
#
_symmetry.space_group_name_H-M   'P 1'
#
loop_
_entity.id
_entity.type
_entity.pdbx_description
1 polymer ?
#
loop_
_entity_poly.entity_id
_entity_poly.type
_entity_poly.pdbx_seq_one_letter_code
_entity_poly.pdbx_strand_id
1 'polypeptide(L)'
;MPQQYVYVTTHMHVEGPIPGPHSLLTLASAAHRADGSLIATFTTNVAELPGATIHPVALSSWRGRAEDWLATRRAPRPPAAATADYARWVDDLAAPAVFVADQDGQDHVYLYWYLQRFVGSWPFVAAGSRAAVPGMLPAAAVCPLRRCRPAAHQQVAA
;
A
#
# COMPACT_ATOMS: atom_id res chain seq x y z
N MET A 1 9.21 5.75 -27.37
CA MET A 1 9.71 4.46 -26.84
C MET A 1 8.49 3.67 -26.40
N PRO A 2 8.31 2.39 -26.80
CA PRO A 2 7.22 1.59 -26.24
C PRO A 2 7.40 1.51 -24.72
N GLN A 3 6.27 1.64 -24.00
CA GLN A 3 6.21 1.54 -22.55
C GLN A 3 6.52 0.10 -22.13
N GLN A 4 7.77 -0.17 -21.75
CA GLN A 4 8.20 -1.53 -21.44
C GLN A 4 7.68 -2.02 -20.07
N TYR A 5 7.41 -1.10 -19.13
CA TYR A 5 7.02 -1.43 -17.77
C TYR A 5 6.00 -0.43 -17.21
N VAL A 6 5.25 -0.89 -16.22
CA VAL A 6 4.45 -0.05 -15.31
C VAL A 6 5.11 -0.04 -13.94
N TYR A 7 5.19 1.13 -13.32
CA TYR A 7 5.82 1.31 -12.02
C TYR A 7 4.76 1.47 -10.93
N VAL A 8 4.78 0.57 -9.93
CA VAL A 8 3.78 0.54 -8.87
C VAL A 8 4.41 1.01 -7.57
N THR A 9 3.98 2.17 -7.09
CA THR A 9 4.29 2.63 -5.73
C THR A 9 3.22 2.20 -4.76
N THR A 10 3.59 1.96 -3.51
CA THR A 10 2.68 1.53 -2.46
C THR A 10 2.87 2.40 -1.23
N HIS A 11 1.80 2.57 -0.47
CA HIS A 11 1.77 3.12 0.86
C HIS A 11 0.80 2.29 1.69
N MET A 12 1.13 1.99 2.94
CA MET A 12 0.28 1.20 3.81
C MET A 12 0.23 1.69 5.24
N HIS A 13 -0.77 1.17 5.96
CA HIS A 13 -0.87 1.31 7.40
C HIS A 13 -0.89 -0.06 8.03
N VAL A 14 -0.14 -0.22 9.10
CA VAL A 14 0.05 -1.51 9.75
C VAL A 14 0.05 -1.35 11.27
N GLU A 15 -0.02 -2.46 11.97
CA GLU A 15 -0.09 -2.52 13.43
C GLU A 15 1.25 -2.70 14.11
N GLY A 16 2.35 -2.80 13.36
CA GLY A 16 3.66 -2.97 13.95
C GLY A 16 4.80 -3.08 12.94
N PRO A 17 6.01 -3.40 13.41
CA PRO A 17 7.20 -3.40 12.57
C PRO A 17 7.25 -4.57 11.56
N ILE A 18 6.62 -5.70 11.85
CA ILE A 18 6.68 -6.92 11.02
C ILE A 18 5.30 -7.56 10.78
N PRO A 19 5.05 -8.16 9.61
CA PRO A 19 3.82 -8.86 9.31
C PRO A 19 3.74 -10.21 10.04
N GLY A 20 2.51 -10.68 10.29
CA GLY A 20 2.25 -11.95 10.98
C GLY A 20 1.82 -11.70 12.43
N PRO A 21 2.72 -11.28 13.32
CA PRO A 21 2.33 -10.82 14.66
C PRO A 21 1.49 -9.54 14.64
N HIS A 22 1.59 -8.74 13.56
CA HIS A 22 0.88 -7.47 13.39
C HIS A 22 0.20 -7.42 12.01
N SER A 23 -0.97 -6.78 11.94
CA SER A 23 -1.78 -6.77 10.71
C SER A 23 -1.44 -5.58 9.79
N LEU A 24 -1.56 -5.81 8.49
CA LEU A 24 -1.82 -4.79 7.48
C LEU A 24 -3.26 -4.30 7.61
N LEU A 25 -3.48 -2.99 7.65
CA LEU A 25 -4.78 -2.37 7.85
C LEU A 25 -5.33 -1.67 6.61
N THR A 26 -4.45 -1.03 5.86
CA THR A 26 -4.79 -0.38 4.59
C THR A 26 -3.65 -0.59 3.63
N LEU A 27 -3.99 -0.94 2.39
CA LEU A 27 -3.09 -1.02 1.26
C LEU A 27 -3.55 -0.02 0.21
N ALA A 28 -2.68 0.90 -0.18
CA ALA A 28 -2.91 1.85 -1.26
C ALA A 28 -1.74 1.79 -2.24
N SER A 29 -2.02 1.63 -3.52
CA SER A 29 -1.02 1.60 -4.58
C SER A 29 -1.42 2.43 -5.78
N ALA A 30 -0.42 2.88 -6.52
CA ALA A 30 -0.57 3.69 -7.72
C ALA A 30 0.37 3.18 -8.81
N ALA A 31 -0.21 2.87 -9.97
CA ALA A 31 0.50 2.41 -11.15
C ALA A 31 0.77 3.60 -12.08
N HIS A 32 2.02 3.79 -12.49
CA HIS A 32 2.42 4.90 -13.35
C HIS A 32 3.21 4.42 -14.57
N ARG A 33 3.18 5.26 -15.61
CA ARG A 33 4.08 5.19 -16.76
C ARG A 33 5.49 5.67 -16.38
N ALA A 34 6.47 5.41 -17.24
CA ALA A 34 7.84 5.89 -17.05
C ALA A 34 7.95 7.43 -17.01
N ASP A 35 7.02 8.14 -17.67
CA ASP A 35 6.92 9.60 -17.64
C ASP A 35 6.21 10.15 -16.39
N GLY A 36 5.85 9.29 -15.43
CA GLY A 36 5.15 9.64 -14.21
C GLY A 36 3.62 9.75 -14.35
N SER A 37 3.06 9.55 -15.55
CA SER A 37 1.61 9.60 -15.76
C SER A 37 0.91 8.47 -14.99
N LEU A 38 -0.11 8.81 -14.20
CA LEU A 38 -0.95 7.85 -13.50
C LEU A 38 -1.76 7.00 -14.49
N ILE A 39 -1.78 5.68 -14.27
CA ILE A 39 -2.53 4.70 -15.07
C ILE A 39 -3.75 4.22 -14.28
N ALA A 40 -3.51 3.77 -13.05
CA ALA A 40 -4.53 3.17 -12.20
C ALA A 40 -4.14 3.31 -10.73
N THR A 41 -5.13 3.21 -9.86
CA THR A 41 -4.94 3.16 -8.41
C THR A 41 -5.67 1.95 -7.83
N PHE A 42 -5.19 1.47 -6.69
CA PHE A 42 -5.84 0.44 -5.89
C PHE A 42 -5.83 0.87 -4.44
N THR A 43 -6.97 0.77 -3.76
CA THR A 43 -7.05 1.03 -2.31
C THR A 43 -7.98 0.02 -1.67
N THR A 44 -7.54 -0.58 -0.56
CA THR A 44 -8.39 -1.45 0.24
C THR A 44 -8.02 -1.39 1.72
N ASN A 45 -9.03 -1.54 2.57
CA ASN A 45 -8.83 -1.81 3.99
C ASN A 45 -8.87 -3.32 4.21
N VAL A 46 -7.99 -3.79 5.09
CA VAL A 46 -7.77 -5.21 5.37
C VAL A 46 -8.13 -5.50 6.81
N ALA A 47 -8.93 -6.55 7.02
CA ALA A 47 -9.26 -7.02 8.36
C ALA A 47 -8.00 -7.60 9.05
N GLU A 48 -7.98 -7.61 10.38
CA GLU A 48 -6.84 -8.09 11.14
C GLU A 48 -6.58 -9.57 10.90
N LEU A 49 -5.31 -9.97 11.04
CA LEU A 49 -4.95 -11.38 11.03
C LEU A 49 -5.44 -12.05 12.33
N PRO A 50 -5.96 -13.28 12.27
CA PRO A 50 -6.26 -14.03 13.48
C PRO A 50 -5.02 -14.16 14.37
N GLY A 51 -5.14 -13.72 15.63
CA GLY A 51 -4.05 -13.78 16.62
C GLY A 51 -2.98 -12.68 16.49
N ALA A 52 -3.08 -11.79 15.50
CA ALA A 52 -2.23 -10.60 15.48
C ALA A 52 -2.63 -9.63 16.60
N THR A 53 -1.65 -8.87 17.08
CA THR A 53 -1.84 -7.85 18.11
C THR A 53 -1.24 -6.54 17.65
N ILE A 54 -1.65 -5.43 18.27
CA ILE A 54 -1.05 -4.13 17.98
C ILE A 54 0.26 -3.94 18.73
N HIS A 55 1.31 -3.51 18.02
CA HIS A 55 2.59 -3.17 18.64
C HIS A 55 2.46 -1.91 19.50
N PRO A 56 3.11 -1.82 20.68
CA PRO A 56 2.98 -0.67 21.58
C PRO A 56 3.31 0.68 20.94
N VAL A 57 4.31 0.72 20.04
CA VAL A 57 4.68 1.93 19.29
C VAL A 57 3.58 2.34 18.32
N ALA A 58 2.99 1.38 17.60
CA ALA A 58 1.87 1.66 16.70
C ALA A 58 0.66 2.14 17.49
N LEU A 59 0.32 1.47 18.60
CA LEU A 59 -0.76 1.87 19.49
C LEU A 59 -0.59 3.31 19.98
N SER A 60 0.62 3.69 20.39
CA SER A 60 0.94 5.05 20.83
C SER A 60 0.72 6.07 19.72
N SER A 61 1.09 5.75 18.48
CA SER A 61 0.85 6.60 17.30
C SER A 61 -0.65 6.75 17.01
N TRP A 62 -1.40 5.64 17.02
CA TRP A 62 -2.83 5.63 16.70
C TRP A 62 -3.68 6.37 17.73
N ARG A 63 -3.30 6.39 19.01
CA ARG A 63 -3.97 7.18 20.05
C ARG A 63 -4.07 8.67 19.70
N GLY A 64 -3.06 9.22 19.02
CA GLY A 64 -3.08 10.61 18.54
C GLY A 64 -3.85 10.84 17.24
N ARG A 65 -4.38 9.77 16.62
CA ARG A 65 -5.00 9.79 15.28
C ARG A 65 -6.24 8.87 15.19
N ALA A 66 -7.15 9.01 16.15
CA ALA A 66 -8.32 8.13 16.25
C ALA A 66 -9.20 8.11 14.99
N GLU A 67 -9.38 9.24 14.30
CA GLU A 67 -10.16 9.29 13.05
C GLU A 67 -9.49 8.49 11.92
N ASP A 68 -8.18 8.64 11.78
CA ASP A 68 -7.39 7.90 10.79
C ASP A 68 -7.44 6.40 11.10
N TRP A 69 -7.37 6.02 12.38
CA TRP A 69 -7.56 4.63 12.81
C TRP A 69 -8.95 4.11 12.42
N LEU A 70 -10.02 4.83 12.73
CA LEU A 70 -11.37 4.43 12.35
C LEU A 70 -11.53 4.31 10.84
N ALA A 71 -10.84 5.16 10.05
CA ALA A 71 -10.85 5.07 8.60
C ALA A 71 -10.20 3.78 8.07
N THR A 72 -9.15 3.24 8.71
CA THR A 72 -8.60 1.92 8.33
C THR A 72 -9.55 0.77 8.65
N ARG A 73 -10.53 0.99 9.53
CA ARG A 73 -11.54 -0.01 9.95
C ARG A 73 -12.86 0.08 9.18
N ARG A 74 -12.98 0.98 8.19
CA ARG A 74 -14.20 1.08 7.36
C ARG A 74 -14.22 -0.01 6.30
N ALA A 75 -15.28 -0.81 6.28
CA ALA A 75 -15.52 -1.89 5.32
C ALA A 75 -14.26 -2.77 5.06
N PRO A 76 -13.61 -3.29 6.10
CA PRO A 76 -12.39 -4.06 5.92
C PRO A 76 -12.72 -5.39 5.24
N ARG A 77 -11.83 -5.81 4.36
CA ARG A 77 -11.96 -7.07 3.62
C ARG A 77 -11.11 -8.17 4.27
N PRO A 78 -11.52 -9.44 4.19
CA PRO A 78 -10.68 -10.54 4.65
C PRO A 78 -9.28 -10.49 4.01
N PRO A 79 -8.18 -10.73 4.76
CA PRO A 79 -6.81 -10.67 4.24
C PRO A 79 -6.61 -11.41 2.92
N ALA A 80 -7.08 -12.66 2.85
CA ALA A 80 -6.94 -13.48 1.65
C ALA A 80 -7.62 -12.84 0.43
N ALA A 81 -8.85 -12.36 0.59
CA ALA A 81 -9.61 -11.75 -0.50
C ALA A 81 -9.01 -10.40 -0.94
N ALA A 82 -8.58 -9.58 0.02
CA ALA A 82 -7.96 -8.28 -0.25
C ALA A 82 -6.64 -8.44 -1.01
N THR A 83 -5.80 -9.39 -0.60
CA THR A 83 -4.51 -9.66 -1.22
C THR A 83 -4.66 -10.32 -2.60
N ALA A 84 -5.60 -11.26 -2.77
CA ALA A 84 -5.86 -11.86 -4.08
C ALA A 84 -6.37 -10.83 -5.11
N ASP A 85 -7.22 -9.89 -4.68
CA ASP A 85 -7.67 -8.81 -5.56
C ASP A 85 -6.56 -7.81 -5.88
N TYR A 86 -5.64 -7.56 -4.95
CA TYR A 86 -4.45 -6.76 -5.22
C TYR A 86 -3.56 -7.43 -6.27
N ALA A 87 -3.27 -8.73 -6.13
CA ALA A 87 -2.48 -9.47 -7.09
C ALA A 87 -3.11 -9.42 -8.49
N ARG A 88 -4.43 -9.68 -8.57
CA ARG A 88 -5.18 -9.58 -9.83
C ARG A 88 -5.11 -8.18 -10.43
N TRP A 89 -5.26 -7.13 -9.62
CA TRP A 89 -5.12 -5.76 -10.10
C TRP A 89 -3.73 -5.47 -10.69
N VAL A 90 -2.66 -6.03 -10.13
CA VAL A 90 -1.29 -5.92 -10.70
C VAL A 90 -1.19 -6.70 -12.01
N ASP A 91 -1.72 -7.92 -12.07
CA ASP A 91 -1.69 -8.76 -13.27
C ASP A 91 -2.50 -8.17 -14.43
N ASP A 92 -3.57 -7.44 -14.13
CA ASP A 92 -4.45 -6.76 -15.11
C ASP A 92 -3.83 -5.46 -15.68
N LEU A 93 -2.64 -5.04 -15.22
CA LEU A 93 -1.96 -3.86 -15.74
C LEU A 93 -1.50 -4.06 -17.19
N ALA A 94 -1.53 -2.98 -17.98
CA ALA A 94 -1.26 -3.03 -19.41
C ALA A 94 0.18 -3.40 -19.82
N ALA A 95 1.12 -3.52 -18.87
CA ALA A 95 2.48 -3.98 -19.09
C ALA A 95 3.06 -4.58 -17.79
N PRO A 96 4.17 -5.35 -17.86
CA PRO A 96 4.78 -5.94 -16.68
C PRO A 96 5.08 -4.90 -15.58
N ALA A 97 4.72 -5.25 -14.34
CA ALA A 97 4.81 -4.32 -13.22
C ALA A 97 6.16 -4.41 -12.50
N VAL A 98 6.76 -3.25 -12.23
CA VAL A 98 7.93 -3.08 -11.37
C VAL A 98 7.46 -2.49 -10.04
N PHE A 99 7.74 -3.19 -8.94
CA PHE A 99 7.44 -2.68 -7.61
C PHE A 99 8.44 -1.59 -7.22
N VAL A 100 7.96 -0.43 -6.79
CA VAL A 100 8.79 0.72 -6.42
C VAL A 100 8.62 1.02 -4.94
N ALA A 101 9.60 0.60 -4.15
CA ALA A 101 9.72 0.91 -2.72
C ALA A 101 11.18 0.71 -2.27
N ASP A 102 11.51 1.20 -1.08
CA ASP A 102 12.74 0.77 -0.43
C ASP A 102 12.57 -0.69 -0.02
N GLN A 103 13.49 -1.57 -0.45
CA GLN A 103 13.33 -3.02 -0.27
C GLN A 103 13.41 -3.46 1.20
N ASP A 104 14.10 -2.70 2.04
CA ASP A 104 14.12 -2.94 3.49
C ASP A 104 13.00 -2.14 4.21
N GLY A 105 12.19 -1.41 3.45
CA GLY A 105 11.07 -0.65 3.95
C GLY A 105 9.92 -1.54 4.41
N GLN A 106 9.18 -1.05 5.40
CA GLN A 106 8.01 -1.69 5.97
C GLN A 106 7.01 -2.12 4.89
N ASP A 107 6.83 -1.29 3.85
CA ASP A 107 5.91 -1.55 2.75
C ASP A 107 6.27 -2.81 1.96
N HIS A 108 7.55 -3.01 1.64
CA HIS A 108 7.99 -4.20 0.91
C HIS A 108 7.79 -5.45 1.75
N VAL A 109 8.24 -5.43 3.02
CA VAL A 109 8.18 -6.59 3.92
C VAL A 109 6.74 -7.07 4.13
N TYR A 110 5.81 -6.14 4.39
CA TYR A 110 4.40 -6.47 4.58
C TYR A 110 3.74 -6.97 3.30
N LEU A 111 3.94 -6.26 2.17
CA LEU A 111 3.30 -6.65 0.93
C LEU A 111 3.79 -8.02 0.45
N TYR A 112 5.11 -8.24 0.48
CA TYR A 112 5.72 -9.51 0.14
C TYR A 112 5.17 -10.65 1.01
N TRP A 113 5.14 -10.48 2.33
CA TRP A 113 4.62 -11.50 3.24
C TRP A 113 3.14 -11.83 2.98
N TYR A 114 2.30 -10.82 2.78
CA TYR A 114 0.86 -11.03 2.53
C TYR A 114 0.65 -11.76 1.20
N LEU A 115 1.34 -11.34 0.14
CA LEU A 115 1.28 -11.99 -1.17
C LEU A 115 1.73 -13.45 -1.09
N GLN A 116 2.86 -13.74 -0.43
CA GLN A 116 3.31 -15.12 -0.25
C GLN A 116 2.34 -15.96 0.58
N ARG A 117 1.77 -15.39 1.64
CA ARG A 117 0.86 -16.12 2.53
C ARG A 117 -0.48 -16.46 1.86
N PHE A 118 -1.06 -15.53 1.11
CA PHE A 118 -2.45 -15.64 0.65
C PHE A 118 -2.60 -15.94 -0.84
N VAL A 119 -1.57 -15.64 -1.65
CA VAL A 119 -1.58 -15.85 -3.10
C VAL A 119 -0.50 -16.87 -3.50
N GLY A 120 0.63 -16.88 -2.81
CA GLY A 120 1.75 -17.79 -3.07
C GLY A 120 2.68 -17.34 -4.21
N SER A 121 2.55 -16.10 -4.66
CA SER A 121 3.38 -15.54 -5.73
C SER A 121 3.64 -14.04 -5.54
N TRP A 122 4.68 -13.56 -6.21
CA TRP A 122 5.01 -12.14 -6.31
C TRP A 122 4.71 -11.68 -7.74
N PRO A 123 3.71 -10.81 -7.98
CA PRO A 123 3.23 -10.46 -9.32
C PRO A 123 4.10 -9.42 -10.04
N PHE A 124 5.23 -9.02 -9.47
CA PHE A 124 6.12 -8.02 -10.07
C PHE A 124 7.35 -8.68 -10.68
N VAL A 125 7.74 -8.22 -11.87
CA VAL A 125 8.91 -8.76 -12.60
C VAL A 125 10.24 -8.27 -12.04
N ALA A 126 10.22 -7.16 -11.31
CA ALA A 126 11.37 -6.60 -10.62
C ALA A 126 10.91 -5.73 -9.44
N ALA A 127 11.85 -5.42 -8.55
CA ALA A 127 11.70 -4.39 -7.52
C ALA A 127 12.82 -3.36 -7.68
N GLY A 128 12.51 -2.08 -7.47
CA GLY A 128 13.46 -0.98 -7.57
C GLY A 128 13.16 0.12 -6.56
N SER A 129 14.14 1.00 -6.34
CA SER A 129 13.94 2.15 -5.44
C SER A 129 13.32 3.33 -6.17
N ARG A 130 12.69 4.23 -5.42
CA ARG A 130 12.12 5.46 -5.98
C ARG A 130 13.16 6.37 -6.62
N ALA A 131 14.41 6.33 -6.14
CA ALA A 131 15.53 7.07 -6.72
C ALA A 131 15.87 6.61 -8.15
N ALA A 132 15.59 5.35 -8.47
CA ALA A 132 15.82 4.79 -9.80
C ALA A 132 14.74 5.17 -10.82
N VAL A 133 13.62 5.80 -10.39
CA VAL A 133 12.52 6.21 -11.28
C VAL A 133 12.12 7.67 -11.00
N PRO A 134 12.89 8.65 -11.53
CA PRO A 134 12.62 10.07 -11.31
C PRO A 134 11.27 10.50 -11.89
N GLY A 135 10.52 11.34 -11.16
CA GLY A 135 9.27 11.95 -11.66
C GLY A 135 7.96 11.28 -11.20
N MET A 136 8.01 10.18 -10.44
CA MET A 136 6.81 9.57 -9.85
C MET A 136 6.32 10.34 -8.61
N LEU A 137 5.01 10.61 -8.55
CA LEU A 137 4.33 11.18 -7.38
C LEU A 137 4.36 10.20 -6.18
N PRO A 138 4.31 10.70 -4.93
CA PRO A 138 4.29 9.83 -3.76
C PRO A 138 2.96 9.06 -3.64
N ALA A 139 3.02 7.77 -3.31
CA ALA A 139 1.84 6.94 -3.02
C ALA A 139 0.94 7.51 -1.91
N ALA A 140 1.48 8.37 -1.04
CA ALA A 140 0.71 9.15 -0.07
C ALA A 140 -0.44 9.96 -0.72
N ALA A 141 -0.32 10.34 -2.00
CA ALA A 141 -1.39 11.02 -2.73
C ALA A 141 -2.64 10.13 -2.94
N VAL A 142 -2.51 8.81 -2.89
CA VAL A 142 -3.59 7.82 -3.05
C VAL A 142 -4.09 7.29 -1.70
N CYS A 143 -3.43 7.67 -0.61
CA CYS A 143 -3.80 7.27 0.73
C CYS A 143 -5.16 7.88 1.15
N PRO A 144 -6.12 7.05 1.63
CA PRO A 144 -7.44 7.54 2.02
C PRO A 144 -7.44 8.32 3.35
N LEU A 145 -6.34 8.29 4.11
CA LEU A 145 -6.25 8.93 5.43
C LEU A 145 -6.04 10.44 5.33
N ARG A 146 -6.70 11.20 6.21
CA ARG A 146 -6.74 12.68 6.14
C ARG A 146 -5.34 13.29 6.28
N ARG A 147 -4.52 12.74 7.17
CA ARG A 147 -3.15 13.23 7.41
C ARG A 147 -2.16 12.90 6.30
N CYS A 148 -2.51 12.00 5.37
CA CYS A 148 -1.69 11.72 4.19
C CYS A 148 -2.02 12.64 3.00
N ARG A 149 -3.15 13.39 3.07
CA ARG A 149 -3.49 14.38 2.04
C ARG A 149 -2.53 15.57 2.08
N PRO A 150 -2.14 16.11 0.91
CA PRO A 150 -1.41 17.38 0.84
C PRO A 150 -2.17 18.51 1.56
N ALA A 151 -1.45 19.42 2.19
CA ALA A 151 -2.01 20.50 3.02
C ALA A 151 -3.10 21.35 2.32
N ALA A 152 -3.06 21.46 0.98
CA ALA A 152 -4.05 22.20 0.20
C ALA A 152 -5.49 21.65 0.28
N HIS A 153 -5.70 20.41 0.71
CA HIS A 153 -7.03 19.78 0.83
C HIS A 153 -7.52 19.62 2.28
N GLN A 154 -6.80 20.16 3.28
CA GLN A 154 -7.18 20.05 4.69
C GLN A 154 -8.15 21.15 5.17
N GLN A 155 -8.42 22.18 4.35
CA GLN A 155 -9.22 23.35 4.77
C GLN A 155 -10.73 23.29 4.50
N VAL A 156 -11.28 22.20 3.93
CA VAL A 156 -12.71 22.15 3.52
C VAL A 156 -13.59 21.28 4.43
N ALA A 157 -13.26 21.19 5.72
CA ALA A 157 -14.16 20.53 6.68
C ALA A 157 -14.15 21.29 8.01
N ALA A 158 -14.79 22.45 8.00
CA ALA A 158 -15.35 23.11 9.17
C ALA A 158 -16.87 23.06 9.05
#